data_AF-A0A6S6SKF8-F1
#
_entry.id   AF-A0A6S6SKF8-F1
#
_cell.length_a   1.000
_cell.length_b   1.000
_cell.length_c   1.000
_cell.angle_alpha   90.00
_cell.angle_beta   90.00
_cell.angle_gamma   90.00
#
_symmetry.space_group_name_H-M   'P 1'
#
loop_
_entity.id
_entity.type
_entity.pdbx_description
1 polymer ?
#
loop_
_entity_poly.entity_id
_entity_poly.type
_entity_poly.pdbx_seq_one_letter_code
_entity_poly.pdbx_strand_id
1 'polypeptide(L)'
;MNKLRCLSVILSCFLAFTSTEAREFVGATAQQNQNNNNNNSFRADCTESRAQTDLAINNVRAMLRAGGDMWWDGNSNARYIVPNVDPASGEPEISALFAGAIWLGAYDDGGNLILAAQTYRSNGNDYWTGPLNPDLGTIEKTDCERWDRHFTVLGDDITALRGDFLDPLNPGVQGTPSRGLLGWPAKGNPHFLAIHGFDIRDYNQDLAPFIDADNDGIYDPYQGDHPIIEVAGCESFNYNTPVYADQMTWWVYNDNGNLHTQTNGQTMKMEIQVTAFGYRTTDAINNQTFYRYKLLNRNKLALNDTYFSLWSDPDLGCANDDYIGCDTVTGMGYVYNQDANDDNPCGTAGSAGYGTDIPALGVDYFRGPLDSAGAEIGLSSFQYHINSPSDPKGDPTAALGFYRLISGFWPNGTNITYGGDGYDPGNQAGVSTPYVFPSFPNETGGGAWSMCTESLSGLDQRFLHTSGPFVLKPGATNEMISGVVWVPSIPDYPCPTLTPLVEADVLAQNLFDNCFKITDGPDAPYIDVIEMNQELVLNLYYSAE
;
A
#
# COMPACT_ATOMS: atom_id res chain seq x y z
N MET A 1 -49.05 57.18 -41.30
CA MET A 1 -48.41 57.16 -39.98
C MET A 1 -48.73 55.81 -39.33
N ASN A 2 -47.85 54.83 -39.55
CA ASN A 2 -46.98 54.15 -38.55
C ASN A 2 -47.68 52.98 -37.84
N LYS A 3 -47.51 51.75 -38.37
CA LYS A 3 -46.55 50.68 -37.96
C LYS A 3 -47.14 49.82 -36.81
N LEU A 4 -47.74 48.64 -37.03
CA LEU A 4 -47.24 47.30 -37.43
C LEU A 4 -46.13 46.72 -36.52
N ARG A 5 -46.47 45.63 -35.79
CA ARG A 5 -45.71 44.41 -35.37
C ARG A 5 -46.27 43.90 -34.03
N CYS A 6 -46.95 42.75 -33.94
CA CYS A 6 -46.54 41.32 -34.02
C CYS A 6 -46.05 40.68 -32.71
N LEU A 7 -46.45 39.40 -32.55
CA LEU A 7 -45.94 38.30 -31.68
C LEU A 7 -46.47 38.25 -30.23
N SER A 8 -47.41 37.36 -29.88
CA SER A 8 -47.42 35.87 -29.78
C SER A 8 -47.11 35.39 -28.35
N VAL A 9 -48.11 34.78 -27.74
CA VAL A 9 -48.10 34.10 -26.44
C VAL A 9 -47.58 32.68 -26.63
N ILE A 10 -46.48 32.31 -25.97
CA ILE A 10 -46.17 30.92 -25.60
C ILE A 10 -45.59 30.96 -24.18
N LEU A 11 -46.29 30.32 -23.26
CA LEU A 11 -45.87 30.09 -21.87
C LEU A 11 -45.11 28.75 -21.85
N SER A 12 -43.78 28.80 -21.72
CA SER A 12 -42.93 27.63 -21.55
C SER A 12 -42.43 27.56 -20.11
N CYS A 13 -42.88 26.54 -19.38
CA CYS A 13 -42.35 26.13 -18.08
C CYS A 13 -40.85 25.78 -18.21
N PHE A 14 -39.99 26.53 -17.52
CA PHE A 14 -38.62 26.10 -17.25
C PHE A 14 -38.62 25.28 -15.96
N LEU A 15 -38.47 23.96 -16.09
CA LEU A 15 -37.96 23.10 -15.03
C LEU A 15 -36.46 23.41 -14.90
N ALA A 16 -36.06 23.97 -13.77
CA ALA A 16 -34.66 24.08 -13.40
C ALA A 16 -34.19 22.68 -12.97
N PHE A 17 -33.52 21.97 -13.87
CA PHE A 17 -32.63 20.87 -13.50
C PHE A 17 -31.35 21.50 -12.94
N THR A 18 -31.09 21.29 -11.66
CA THR A 18 -29.78 21.50 -11.06
C THR A 18 -28.89 20.34 -11.48
N SER A 19 -28.01 20.57 -12.45
CA SER A 19 -26.89 19.68 -12.73
C SER A 19 -25.83 19.88 -11.65
N THR A 20 -25.70 18.92 -10.74
CA THR A 20 -24.48 18.75 -9.94
C THR A 20 -23.43 18.17 -10.86
N GLU A 21 -22.56 19.03 -11.39
CA GLU A 21 -21.33 18.58 -12.04
C GLU A 21 -20.24 18.48 -10.98
N ALA A 22 -19.70 17.28 -10.79
CA ALA A 22 -18.45 17.07 -10.09
C ALA A 22 -17.34 17.77 -10.89
N ARG A 23 -16.59 18.65 -10.25
CA ARG A 23 -15.42 19.31 -10.84
C ARG A 23 -14.16 18.82 -10.14
N GLU A 24 -13.21 18.35 -10.94
CA GLU A 24 -11.81 18.16 -10.59
C GLU A 24 -11.22 19.42 -9.93
N PHE A 25 -10.42 19.22 -8.88
CA PHE A 25 -9.77 20.31 -8.17
C PHE A 25 -8.59 20.88 -8.97
N VAL A 26 -8.83 21.99 -9.69
CA VAL A 26 -7.75 22.87 -10.16
C VAL A 26 -7.49 23.90 -9.07
N GLY A 27 -6.39 23.73 -8.35
CA GLY A 27 -6.00 24.56 -7.21
C GLY A 27 -6.03 26.06 -7.51
N ALA A 28 -6.70 26.83 -6.64
CA ALA A 28 -6.66 28.27 -6.67
C ALA A 28 -5.28 28.76 -6.17
N THR A 29 -4.62 29.58 -6.98
CA THR A 29 -3.36 30.25 -6.64
C THR A 29 -3.58 31.25 -5.50
N ALA A 30 -3.25 30.84 -4.27
CA ALA A 30 -3.18 31.75 -3.14
C ALA A 30 -1.85 32.53 -3.18
N GLN A 31 -1.93 33.85 -3.37
CA GLN A 31 -0.80 34.76 -3.21
C GLN A 31 -0.36 34.78 -1.74
N GLN A 32 0.80 34.19 -1.43
CA GLN A 32 1.42 34.28 -0.12
C GLN A 32 2.05 35.66 0.09
N ASN A 33 1.60 36.37 1.12
CA ASN A 33 2.27 37.55 1.67
C ASN A 33 3.50 37.08 2.49
N GLN A 34 4.69 37.37 1.98
CA GLN A 34 5.95 37.13 2.70
C GLN A 34 6.13 38.16 3.82
N ASN A 35 6.09 37.70 5.07
CA ASN A 35 6.74 38.39 6.19
C ASN A 35 8.01 37.61 6.57
N ASN A 36 9.13 38.09 6.05
CA ASN A 36 10.47 37.60 6.38
C ASN A 36 10.81 37.93 7.84
N ASN A 37 11.04 36.90 8.64
CA ASN A 37 11.94 36.98 9.79
C ASN A 37 12.92 35.81 9.71
N ASN A 38 14.12 36.13 9.23
CA ASN A 38 15.26 35.24 9.14
C ASN A 38 15.73 34.84 10.54
N ASN A 39 15.80 33.53 10.80
CA ASN A 39 16.82 32.93 11.65
C ASN A 39 17.39 31.71 10.93
N ASN A 40 18.67 31.81 10.57
CA ASN A 40 19.42 30.84 9.79
C ASN A 40 19.47 29.45 10.44
N SER A 41 18.96 28.44 9.75
CA SER A 41 19.56 27.11 9.68
C SER A 41 19.73 26.80 8.20
N PHE A 42 20.96 26.87 7.69
CA PHE A 42 21.28 26.44 6.31
C PHE A 42 21.40 24.91 6.24
N ARG A 43 20.38 24.19 6.69
CA ARG A 43 20.09 22.84 6.16
C ARG A 43 19.08 23.06 5.06
N ALA A 44 19.46 22.80 3.81
CA ALA A 44 18.46 22.80 2.76
C ALA A 44 17.50 21.66 3.07
N ASP A 45 16.21 21.96 3.20
CA ASP A 45 15.22 20.94 3.55
C ASP A 45 14.95 19.99 2.37
N CYS A 46 14.55 18.75 2.66
CA CYS A 46 14.26 17.76 1.62
C CYS A 46 13.09 18.20 0.74
N THR A 47 13.19 17.87 -0.55
CA THR A 47 12.13 18.09 -1.53
C THR A 47 11.27 16.84 -1.67
N GLU A 48 10.07 17.01 -2.23
CA GLU A 48 9.19 15.89 -2.55
C GLU A 48 9.89 14.86 -3.46
N SER A 49 9.69 13.59 -3.13
CA SER A 49 10.13 12.42 -3.91
C SER A 49 9.40 12.32 -5.25
N ARG A 50 10.15 11.99 -6.31
CA ARG A 50 9.60 11.73 -7.65
C ARG A 50 9.89 10.33 -8.16
N ALA A 51 10.65 9.52 -7.41
CA ALA A 51 10.95 8.17 -7.82
C ALA A 51 9.71 7.29 -7.80
N GLN A 52 9.56 6.54 -8.89
CA GLN A 52 8.50 5.57 -9.09
C GLN A 52 9.06 4.33 -9.77
N THR A 53 8.47 3.18 -9.50
CA THR A 53 8.75 1.91 -10.17
C THR A 53 7.53 1.00 -10.08
N ASP A 54 7.52 -0.12 -10.78
CA ASP A 54 6.41 -1.06 -10.75
C ASP A 54 6.84 -2.38 -10.08
N LEU A 55 5.98 -2.89 -9.21
CA LEU A 55 5.91 -4.31 -8.91
C LEU A 55 5.00 -4.95 -9.97
N ALA A 56 5.57 -5.74 -10.88
CA ALA A 56 4.89 -6.20 -12.10
C ALA A 56 5.35 -7.60 -12.52
N ILE A 57 5.48 -8.52 -11.57
CA ILE A 57 5.94 -9.90 -11.81
C ILE A 57 4.80 -10.90 -12.03
N ASN A 58 3.60 -10.56 -11.57
CA ASN A 58 2.42 -11.43 -11.59
C ASN A 58 1.25 -10.73 -12.30
N ASN A 59 0.01 -11.16 -12.05
CA ASN A 59 -1.18 -10.58 -12.68
C ASN A 59 -1.57 -9.20 -12.11
N VAL A 60 -0.72 -8.59 -11.28
CA VAL A 60 -0.86 -7.21 -10.81
C VAL A 60 0.33 -6.39 -11.32
N ARG A 61 0.05 -5.18 -11.83
CA ARG A 61 1.05 -4.12 -11.97
C ARG A 61 0.72 -3.02 -10.98
N ALA A 62 1.48 -2.96 -9.89
CA ALA A 62 1.32 -1.97 -8.83
C ALA A 62 2.47 -0.95 -8.85
N MET A 63 2.13 0.32 -9.06
CA MET A 63 3.10 1.41 -8.99
C MET A 63 3.50 1.70 -7.54
N LEU A 64 4.79 1.78 -7.29
CA LEU A 64 5.42 2.10 -6.02
C LEU A 64 6.04 3.48 -6.11
N ARG A 65 5.87 4.32 -5.07
CA ARG A 65 6.52 5.62 -4.96
C ARG A 65 7.39 5.68 -3.71
N ALA A 66 8.50 6.41 -3.79
CA ALA A 66 9.50 6.37 -2.72
C ALA A 66 9.17 7.28 -1.52
N GLY A 67 8.22 8.21 -1.64
CA GLY A 67 7.90 9.18 -0.58
C GLY A 67 6.62 8.86 0.21
N GLY A 68 6.41 7.60 0.60
CA GLY A 68 5.40 7.19 1.59
C GLY A 68 3.98 6.96 1.09
N ASP A 69 3.75 7.05 -0.22
CA ASP A 69 2.50 6.76 -0.92
C ASP A 69 2.75 5.75 -2.06
N MET A 70 1.68 5.10 -2.53
CA MET A 70 1.76 4.03 -3.54
C MET A 70 0.46 3.93 -4.34
N TRP A 71 0.50 3.14 -5.41
CA TRP A 71 -0.63 2.76 -6.27
C TRP A 71 -1.12 3.82 -7.26
N TRP A 72 -0.48 4.98 -7.36
CA TRP A 72 -0.82 6.06 -8.30
C TRP A 72 0.42 6.71 -8.91
N ASP A 73 0.23 7.56 -9.92
CA ASP A 73 1.30 8.24 -10.66
C ASP A 73 1.79 9.56 -10.04
N GLY A 74 1.28 9.96 -8.88
CA GLY A 74 1.61 11.25 -8.27
C GLY A 74 0.87 12.44 -8.90
N ASN A 75 -0.07 12.19 -9.81
CA ASN A 75 -0.85 13.23 -10.47
C ASN A 75 -2.36 12.93 -10.45
N SER A 76 -2.85 12.13 -11.39
CA SER A 76 -4.31 11.94 -11.59
C SER A 76 -4.70 10.54 -12.03
N ASN A 77 -3.75 9.61 -12.14
CA ASN A 77 -4.04 8.26 -12.61
C ASN A 77 -3.75 7.24 -11.51
N ALA A 78 -4.75 6.40 -11.25
CA ALA A 78 -4.62 5.14 -10.54
C ALA A 78 -3.72 4.17 -11.30
N ARG A 79 -2.91 3.39 -10.56
CA ARG A 79 -1.84 2.52 -11.07
C ARG A 79 -1.69 1.24 -10.24
N TYR A 80 -2.79 0.71 -9.70
CA TYR A 80 -2.89 -0.66 -9.21
C TYR A 80 -3.68 -1.49 -10.23
N ILE A 81 -3.02 -1.84 -11.32
CA ILE A 81 -3.68 -2.44 -12.49
C ILE A 81 -3.78 -3.96 -12.31
N VAL A 82 -5.01 -4.46 -12.30
CA VAL A 82 -5.31 -5.89 -12.20
C VAL A 82 -6.60 -6.18 -12.99
N PRO A 83 -6.61 -7.11 -13.95
CA PRO A 83 -5.49 -7.90 -14.46
C PRO A 83 -4.37 -7.05 -15.08
N ASN A 84 -3.12 -7.54 -14.98
CA ASN A 84 -1.94 -6.89 -15.55
C ASN A 84 -1.94 -7.03 -17.08
N VAL A 85 -2.61 -6.11 -17.75
CA VAL A 85 -2.64 -6.02 -19.21
C VAL A 85 -1.37 -5.38 -19.75
N ASP A 86 -0.89 -5.89 -20.90
CA ASP A 86 0.19 -5.27 -21.66
C ASP A 86 -0.30 -3.91 -22.20
N PRO A 87 0.33 -2.78 -21.81
CA PRO A 87 -0.05 -1.46 -22.32
C PRO A 87 0.02 -1.36 -23.85
N ALA A 88 0.82 -2.20 -24.51
CA ALA A 88 0.93 -2.24 -25.97
C ALA A 88 -0.23 -2.98 -26.65
N SER A 89 -1.05 -3.73 -25.90
CA SER A 89 -2.19 -4.48 -26.44
C SER A 89 -3.35 -3.58 -26.89
N GLY A 90 -3.46 -2.39 -26.31
CA GLY A 90 -4.59 -1.49 -26.50
C GLY A 90 -5.83 -1.85 -25.66
N GLU A 91 -5.77 -2.91 -24.85
CA GLU A 91 -6.77 -3.20 -23.82
C GLU A 91 -6.73 -2.10 -22.74
N PRO A 92 -7.90 -1.68 -22.21
CA PRO A 92 -7.93 -0.67 -21.17
C PRO A 92 -7.26 -1.16 -19.89
N GLU A 93 -6.41 -0.32 -19.29
CA GLU A 93 -5.91 -0.52 -17.94
C GLU A 93 -7.03 -0.16 -16.94
N ILE A 94 -7.48 -1.13 -16.15
CA ILE A 94 -8.46 -0.92 -15.07
C ILE A 94 -7.70 -1.05 -13.74
N SER A 95 -7.87 -0.06 -12.86
CA SER A 95 -7.26 -0.05 -11.53
C SER A 95 -8.24 -0.60 -10.50
N ALA A 96 -7.73 -1.27 -9.46
CA ALA A 96 -8.53 -1.70 -8.32
C ALA A 96 -8.34 -0.84 -7.05
N LEU A 97 -7.30 0.00 -7.05
CA LEU A 97 -6.99 0.98 -6.01
C LEU A 97 -6.49 2.25 -6.69
N PHE A 98 -6.92 3.41 -6.21
CA PHE A 98 -6.38 4.69 -6.65
C PHE A 98 -5.05 4.96 -5.96
N ALA A 99 -5.04 5.04 -4.63
CA ALA A 99 -3.84 5.39 -3.86
C ALA A 99 -3.79 4.70 -2.50
N GLY A 100 -2.59 4.57 -1.96
CA GLY A 100 -2.36 4.07 -0.60
C GLY A 100 -1.23 4.82 0.09
N ALA A 101 -1.25 4.88 1.42
CA ALA A 101 -0.20 5.50 2.22
C ALA A 101 -0.20 4.98 3.66
N ILE A 102 0.97 5.05 4.31
CA ILE A 102 1.09 4.73 5.73
C ILE A 102 0.83 5.97 6.59
N TRP A 103 -0.09 5.86 7.54
CA TRP A 103 -0.34 6.86 8.55
C TRP A 103 0.16 6.34 9.90
N LEU A 104 0.94 7.17 10.58
CA LEU A 104 1.49 6.88 11.90
C LEU A 104 1.20 8.05 12.82
N GLY A 105 0.72 7.76 14.02
CA GLY A 105 0.50 8.79 15.04
C GLY A 105 0.67 8.25 16.43
N ALA A 106 1.19 9.08 17.33
CA ALA A 106 1.52 8.76 18.71
C ALA A 106 1.53 10.01 19.59
N TYR A 107 1.63 9.81 20.89
CA TYR A 107 1.96 10.85 21.87
C TYR A 107 3.37 10.65 22.43
N ASP A 108 4.11 11.74 22.62
CA ASP A 108 5.34 11.67 23.42
C ASP A 108 5.07 11.61 24.93
N ASP A 109 6.12 11.44 25.73
CA ASP A 109 6.04 11.44 27.20
C ASP A 109 5.53 12.76 27.80
N GLY A 110 5.51 13.84 27.02
CA GLY A 110 4.95 15.15 27.39
C GLY A 110 3.48 15.32 27.03
N GLY A 111 2.86 14.34 26.36
CA GLY A 111 1.49 14.41 25.86
C GLY A 111 1.32 15.23 24.58
N ASN A 112 2.41 15.54 23.86
CA ASN A 112 2.33 16.20 22.56
C ASN A 112 2.00 15.17 21.48
N LEU A 113 1.07 15.53 20.58
CA LEU A 113 0.74 14.72 19.41
C LEU A 113 1.87 14.82 18.38
N ILE A 114 2.36 13.66 17.96
CA ILE A 114 3.38 13.51 16.93
C ILE A 114 2.85 12.54 15.88
N LEU A 115 2.86 12.94 14.61
CA LEU A 115 2.10 12.23 13.57
C LEU A 115 2.68 12.53 12.20
N ALA A 116 2.71 11.51 11.33
CA ALA A 116 2.99 11.63 9.91
C ALA A 116 1.89 10.89 9.14
N ALA A 117 1.23 11.59 8.20
CA ALA A 117 0.23 10.99 7.34
C ALA A 117 0.22 11.65 5.96
N GLN A 118 -0.15 10.88 4.93
CA GLN A 118 -0.15 11.36 3.56
C GLN A 118 -1.30 10.80 2.75
N THR A 119 -1.76 11.58 1.77
CA THR A 119 -2.77 11.18 0.76
C THR A 119 -2.20 11.50 -0.63
N TYR A 120 -2.89 12.27 -1.46
CA TYR A 120 -2.52 12.68 -2.83
C TYR A 120 -1.47 13.78 -2.91
N ARG A 121 -0.80 14.10 -1.81
CA ARG A 121 0.18 15.21 -1.69
C ARG A 121 -0.30 16.58 -2.17
N SER A 122 -1.60 16.76 -2.43
CA SER A 122 -2.15 18.00 -2.98
C SER A 122 -2.07 19.16 -1.99
N ASN A 123 -2.03 18.83 -0.69
CA ASN A 123 -1.92 19.80 0.40
C ASN A 123 -0.53 19.80 1.06
N GLY A 124 0.41 18.98 0.58
CA GLY A 124 1.76 18.91 1.13
C GLY A 124 2.28 17.49 1.32
N ASN A 125 3.40 17.38 2.02
CA ASN A 125 4.08 16.12 2.32
C ASN A 125 4.39 16.03 3.82
N ASP A 126 4.38 14.81 4.33
CA ASP A 126 4.87 14.45 5.66
C ASP A 126 6.01 13.42 5.60
N TYR A 127 6.32 12.89 4.41
CA TYR A 127 7.39 11.92 4.19
C TYR A 127 8.39 12.37 3.13
N TRP A 128 9.66 11.99 3.34
CA TRP A 128 10.80 12.24 2.46
C TRP A 128 11.69 11.01 2.35
N THR A 129 12.37 10.86 1.23
CA THR A 129 13.22 9.70 0.93
C THR A 129 14.49 9.66 1.77
N GLY A 130 15.00 8.46 2.00
CA GLY A 130 16.28 8.20 2.64
C GLY A 130 16.19 7.80 4.11
N PRO A 131 17.24 7.11 4.61
CA PRO A 131 17.32 6.69 5.99
C PRO A 131 17.72 7.86 6.88
N LEU A 132 17.22 7.89 8.12
CA LEU A 132 17.64 8.90 9.08
C LEU A 132 19.00 8.53 9.66
N ASN A 133 19.75 9.53 10.12
CA ASN A 133 20.91 9.28 10.95
C ASN A 133 20.48 8.57 12.24
N PRO A 134 21.05 7.39 12.58
CA PRO A 134 20.63 6.59 13.74
C PRO A 134 20.68 7.32 15.09
N ASP A 135 21.63 8.25 15.23
CA ASP A 135 21.86 8.97 16.49
C ASP A 135 21.06 10.26 16.60
N LEU A 136 20.92 10.98 15.49
CA LEU A 136 20.31 12.32 15.47
C LEU A 136 18.83 12.28 15.06
N GLY A 137 18.41 11.25 14.33
CA GLY A 137 17.10 11.16 13.70
C GLY A 137 16.89 12.27 12.67
N THR A 138 17.94 12.65 11.93
CA THR A 138 17.91 13.70 10.91
C THR A 138 18.50 13.22 9.59
N ILE A 139 18.17 13.89 8.50
CA ILE A 139 18.71 13.65 7.16
C ILE A 139 19.11 14.98 6.51
N GLU A 140 20.06 14.95 5.57
CA GLU A 140 20.43 16.11 4.74
C GLU A 140 19.74 16.04 3.37
N LYS A 141 19.41 17.19 2.76
CA LYS A 141 18.75 17.20 1.43
C LYS A 141 19.49 16.41 0.36
N THR A 142 20.82 16.46 0.34
CA THR A 142 21.60 15.70 -0.64
C THR A 142 21.44 14.19 -0.48
N ASP A 143 21.17 13.73 0.74
CA ASP A 143 20.88 12.32 0.99
C ASP A 143 19.45 11.98 0.56
N CYS A 144 18.46 12.84 0.83
CA CYS A 144 17.10 12.67 0.28
C CYS A 144 17.12 12.53 -1.25
N GLU A 145 17.88 13.36 -1.96
CA GLU A 145 18.03 13.30 -3.42
C GLU A 145 18.73 12.01 -3.91
N ARG A 146 19.71 11.50 -3.16
CA ARG A 146 20.42 10.24 -3.50
C ARG A 146 19.51 9.02 -3.30
N TRP A 147 18.71 9.04 -2.24
CA TRP A 147 17.82 7.96 -1.84
C TRP A 147 16.42 8.05 -2.46
N ASP A 148 16.11 9.07 -3.27
CA ASP A 148 14.88 9.12 -4.08
C ASP A 148 14.96 8.10 -5.22
N ARG A 149 14.90 6.81 -4.85
CA ARG A 149 15.12 5.64 -5.69
C ARG A 149 14.47 4.39 -5.10
N HIS A 150 14.22 3.44 -5.97
CA HIS A 150 13.87 2.06 -5.62
C HIS A 150 15.02 1.13 -6.03
N PHE A 151 15.18 0.04 -5.28
CA PHE A 151 16.19 -0.98 -5.52
C PHE A 151 15.50 -2.30 -5.76
N THR A 152 15.53 -2.78 -7.01
CA THR A 152 14.79 -3.96 -7.45
C THR A 152 15.73 -5.09 -7.81
N VAL A 153 15.36 -6.31 -7.41
CA VAL A 153 16.01 -7.57 -7.78
C VAL A 153 14.96 -8.59 -8.19
N LEU A 154 15.37 -9.53 -9.04
CA LEU A 154 14.54 -10.66 -9.47
C LEU A 154 14.98 -11.93 -8.75
N GLY A 155 14.02 -12.80 -8.42
CA GLY A 155 14.28 -14.11 -7.83
C GLY A 155 15.18 -14.97 -8.73
N ASP A 156 14.97 -14.92 -10.05
CA ASP A 156 15.80 -15.64 -11.03
C ASP A 156 17.28 -15.24 -10.95
N ASP A 157 17.58 -13.95 -10.72
CA ASP A 157 18.96 -13.47 -10.55
C ASP A 157 19.60 -14.03 -9.28
N ILE A 158 18.81 -14.11 -8.19
CA ILE A 158 19.26 -14.68 -6.90
C ILE A 158 19.50 -16.18 -7.04
N THR A 159 18.57 -16.89 -7.67
CA THR A 159 18.69 -18.34 -7.94
C THR A 159 19.94 -18.64 -8.77
N ALA A 160 20.20 -17.86 -9.83
CA ALA A 160 21.39 -18.02 -10.66
C ALA A 160 22.70 -17.78 -9.87
N LEU A 161 22.77 -16.70 -9.08
CA LEU A 161 23.94 -16.41 -8.24
C LEU A 161 24.21 -17.55 -7.25
N ARG A 162 23.16 -18.05 -6.59
CA ARG A 162 23.27 -19.16 -5.63
C ARG A 162 23.71 -20.44 -6.31
N GLY A 163 23.19 -20.72 -7.51
CA GLY A 163 23.59 -21.87 -8.33
C GLY A 163 25.08 -21.87 -8.65
N ASP A 164 25.62 -20.73 -9.07
CA ASP A 164 27.06 -20.57 -9.32
C ASP A 164 27.86 -20.75 -8.02
N PHE A 165 27.46 -20.08 -6.94
CA PHE A 165 28.20 -20.11 -5.67
C PHE A 165 28.29 -21.53 -5.08
N LEU A 166 27.20 -22.30 -5.19
CA LEU A 166 27.07 -23.65 -4.64
C LEU A 166 27.52 -24.76 -5.62
N ASP A 167 27.97 -24.44 -6.83
CA ASP A 167 28.40 -25.45 -7.81
C ASP A 167 29.55 -26.31 -7.23
N PRO A 168 29.35 -27.63 -7.03
CA PRO A 168 30.40 -28.50 -6.49
C PRO A 168 31.58 -28.68 -7.45
N LEU A 169 31.42 -28.40 -8.75
CA LEU A 169 32.46 -28.51 -9.76
C LEU A 169 33.29 -27.23 -9.88
N ASN A 170 32.68 -26.07 -9.69
CA ASN A 170 33.32 -24.76 -9.80
C ASN A 170 32.80 -23.78 -8.72
N PRO A 171 33.13 -24.02 -7.43
CA PRO A 171 32.56 -23.24 -6.34
C PRO A 171 32.92 -21.75 -6.42
N GLY A 172 31.97 -20.91 -6.04
CA GLY A 172 32.08 -19.45 -6.09
C GLY A 172 31.41 -18.83 -7.33
N VAL A 173 31.11 -17.54 -7.26
CA VAL A 173 30.40 -16.83 -8.33
C VAL A 173 31.32 -16.58 -9.53
N GLN A 174 31.07 -17.28 -10.63
CA GLN A 174 31.92 -17.21 -11.85
C GLN A 174 31.49 -16.10 -12.81
N GLY A 175 30.17 -15.84 -12.88
CA GLY A 175 29.59 -14.79 -13.69
C GLY A 175 29.65 -13.40 -13.04
N THR A 176 29.27 -12.37 -13.80
CA THR A 176 28.99 -11.06 -13.22
C THR A 176 27.57 -11.08 -12.66
N PRO A 177 27.34 -10.86 -11.36
CA PRO A 177 26.01 -10.72 -10.80
C PRO A 177 25.21 -9.63 -11.51
N SER A 178 23.88 -9.74 -11.47
CA SER A 178 23.01 -8.77 -12.13
C SER A 178 23.22 -7.36 -11.55
N ARG A 179 22.86 -6.33 -12.33
CA ARG A 179 22.97 -4.94 -11.88
C ARG A 179 22.16 -4.69 -10.60
N GLY A 180 21.02 -5.36 -10.44
CA GLY A 180 20.19 -5.27 -9.22
C GLY A 180 20.94 -5.82 -8.01
N LEU A 181 21.55 -6.99 -8.13
CA LEU A 181 22.35 -7.62 -7.07
C LEU A 181 23.59 -6.78 -6.70
N LEU A 182 24.35 -6.30 -7.68
CA LEU A 182 25.49 -5.39 -7.42
C LEU A 182 25.05 -4.07 -6.79
N GLY A 183 23.83 -3.64 -7.09
CA GLY A 183 23.24 -2.39 -6.62
C GLY A 183 22.38 -2.49 -5.37
N TRP A 184 22.29 -3.66 -4.73
CA TRP A 184 21.42 -3.84 -3.56
C TRP A 184 21.90 -2.97 -2.40
N PRO A 185 21.02 -2.17 -1.75
CA PRO A 185 21.41 -1.20 -0.72
C PRO A 185 21.59 -1.87 0.65
N ALA A 186 22.28 -3.01 0.68
CA ALA A 186 22.65 -3.68 1.91
C ALA A 186 23.94 -3.07 2.50
N LYS A 187 24.11 -3.29 3.80
CA LYS A 187 25.21 -2.75 4.58
C LYS A 187 26.56 -3.14 3.98
N GLY A 188 27.42 -2.14 3.81
CA GLY A 188 28.80 -2.35 3.40
C GLY A 188 29.04 -2.63 1.92
N ASN A 189 28.00 -2.74 1.09
CA ASN A 189 28.12 -3.17 -0.32
C ASN A 189 29.22 -2.39 -1.08
N PRO A 190 30.33 -3.05 -1.47
CA PRO A 190 31.47 -2.39 -2.12
C PRO A 190 31.19 -1.99 -3.58
N HIS A 191 30.17 -2.58 -4.21
CA HIS A 191 29.79 -2.34 -5.61
C HIS A 191 28.77 -1.21 -5.76
N PHE A 192 28.10 -0.84 -4.67
CA PHE A 192 26.99 0.12 -4.66
C PHE A 192 27.37 1.47 -5.28
N LEU A 193 28.57 2.00 -4.96
CA LEU A 193 29.07 3.27 -5.49
C LEU A 193 29.15 3.28 -7.02
N ALA A 194 29.62 2.18 -7.61
CA ALA A 194 29.75 2.07 -9.07
C ALA A 194 28.38 2.00 -9.77
N ILE A 195 27.36 1.49 -9.09
CA ILE A 195 26.00 1.36 -9.63
C ILE A 195 25.21 2.67 -9.48
N HIS A 196 25.29 3.32 -8.31
CA HIS A 196 24.38 4.40 -7.92
C HIS A 196 25.03 5.78 -7.79
N GLY A 197 26.36 5.85 -7.69
CA GLY A 197 27.12 7.10 -7.66
C GLY A 197 27.28 7.76 -6.27
N PHE A 198 26.93 7.05 -5.20
CA PHE A 198 27.24 7.44 -3.81
C PHE A 198 27.61 6.20 -2.98
N ASP A 199 28.34 6.39 -1.89
CA ASP A 199 28.88 5.27 -1.11
C ASP A 199 27.91 4.87 0.00
N ILE A 200 27.47 3.61 0.01
CA ILE A 200 26.58 3.12 1.07
C ILE A 200 27.31 2.99 2.41
N ARG A 201 28.65 2.89 2.40
CA ARG A 201 29.49 2.78 3.61
C ARG A 201 29.49 4.07 4.45
N ASP A 202 29.04 5.18 3.87
CA ASP A 202 28.79 6.42 4.60
C ASP A 202 27.62 6.28 5.58
N TYR A 203 26.73 5.31 5.36
CA TYR A 203 25.58 4.99 6.21
C TYR A 203 25.93 3.74 7.03
N ASN A 204 26.57 3.93 8.19
CA ASN A 204 26.93 2.85 9.11
C ASN A 204 25.70 2.32 9.89
N GLN A 205 24.73 1.75 9.19
CA GLN A 205 23.51 1.17 9.73
C GLN A 205 23.03 0.00 8.89
N ASP A 206 22.17 -0.83 9.46
CA ASP A 206 21.52 -1.91 8.73
C ASP A 206 20.41 -1.32 7.84
N LEU A 207 20.48 -1.62 6.55
CA LEU A 207 19.56 -1.15 5.51
C LEU A 207 18.83 -2.36 4.91
N ALA A 208 18.83 -2.55 3.60
CA ALA A 208 18.14 -3.67 3.00
C ALA A 208 18.71 -5.02 3.49
N PRO A 209 17.84 -6.00 3.81
CA PRO A 209 18.26 -7.27 4.36
C PRO A 209 18.96 -8.14 3.30
N PHE A 210 19.85 -9.00 3.76
CA PHE A 210 20.58 -9.96 2.94
C PHE A 210 20.99 -11.18 3.78
N ILE A 211 21.26 -12.29 3.10
CA ILE A 211 22.01 -13.41 3.66
C ILE A 211 23.50 -13.13 3.46
N ASP A 212 24.25 -13.23 4.55
CA ASP A 212 25.70 -13.13 4.63
C ASP A 212 26.29 -14.56 4.63
N ALA A 213 26.93 -14.93 3.52
CA ALA A 213 27.42 -16.27 3.26
C ALA A 213 28.71 -16.59 4.04
N ASP A 214 29.60 -15.61 4.17
CA ASP A 214 30.92 -15.77 4.77
C ASP A 214 31.02 -15.22 6.21
N ASN A 215 29.94 -14.60 6.70
CA ASN A 215 29.76 -14.05 8.05
C ASN A 215 30.68 -12.87 8.37
N ASP A 216 31.04 -12.06 7.36
CA ASP A 216 31.87 -10.86 7.56
C ASP A 216 31.06 -9.59 7.88
N GLY A 217 29.74 -9.65 7.74
CA GLY A 217 28.79 -8.56 8.00
C GLY A 217 28.67 -7.52 6.88
N ILE A 218 29.21 -7.79 5.69
CA ILE A 218 29.26 -6.91 4.53
C ILE A 218 28.62 -7.63 3.35
N TYR A 219 27.64 -7.01 2.70
CA TYR A 219 27.06 -7.60 1.50
C TYR A 219 28.04 -7.58 0.32
N ASP A 220 28.45 -8.75 -0.17
CA ASP A 220 29.16 -8.92 -1.45
C ASP A 220 28.58 -10.09 -2.25
N PRO A 221 27.88 -9.83 -3.38
CA PRO A 221 27.30 -10.91 -4.19
C PRO A 221 28.35 -11.86 -4.76
N TYR A 222 29.62 -11.46 -4.89
CA TYR A 222 30.68 -12.38 -5.31
C TYR A 222 31.09 -13.38 -4.21
N GLN A 223 30.75 -13.11 -2.95
CA GLN A 223 30.93 -14.05 -1.84
C GLN A 223 29.69 -14.93 -1.60
N GLY A 224 28.68 -14.88 -2.47
CA GLY A 224 27.47 -15.70 -2.35
C GLY A 224 26.33 -15.03 -1.59
N ASP A 225 26.52 -13.77 -1.17
CA ASP A 225 25.49 -12.98 -0.50
C ASP A 225 24.37 -12.62 -1.46
N HIS A 226 23.14 -12.56 -0.93
CA HIS A 226 21.98 -12.24 -1.73
C HIS A 226 20.86 -11.62 -0.90
N PRO A 227 20.01 -10.79 -1.53
CA PRO A 227 18.80 -10.24 -0.91
C PRO A 227 17.85 -11.32 -0.40
N ILE A 228 17.11 -10.99 0.67
CA ILE A 228 16.09 -11.85 1.26
C ILE A 228 14.85 -11.06 1.68
N ILE A 229 13.77 -11.77 1.98
CA ILE A 229 12.66 -11.28 2.79
C ILE A 229 12.95 -11.63 4.25
N GLU A 230 13.27 -10.60 5.04
CA GLU A 230 13.36 -10.71 6.50
C GLU A 230 11.95 -10.66 7.09
N VAL A 231 11.53 -11.66 7.88
CA VAL A 231 10.27 -11.63 8.64
C VAL A 231 10.57 -11.99 10.08
N ALA A 232 10.08 -11.20 11.04
CA ALA A 232 10.29 -11.51 12.45
C ALA A 232 9.68 -12.87 12.82
N GLY A 233 10.45 -13.71 13.52
CA GLY A 233 10.04 -15.07 13.89
C GLY A 233 10.33 -16.14 12.83
N CYS A 234 10.80 -15.75 11.64
CA CYS A 234 11.20 -16.67 10.58
C CYS A 234 12.71 -16.89 10.54
N GLU A 235 13.13 -18.07 10.08
CA GLU A 235 14.55 -18.41 9.88
C GLU A 235 15.06 -17.83 8.55
N SER A 236 14.98 -16.50 8.37
CA SER A 236 15.29 -15.82 7.10
C SER A 236 16.77 -15.80 6.74
N PHE A 237 17.67 -16.11 7.68
CA PHE A 237 19.13 -16.04 7.49
C PHE A 237 19.79 -17.41 7.30
N ASN A 238 19.01 -18.48 7.14
CA ASN A 238 19.56 -19.79 6.83
C ASN A 238 19.99 -19.83 5.36
N TYR A 239 21.29 -19.86 5.12
CA TYR A 239 21.86 -19.90 3.76
C TYR A 239 21.28 -21.04 2.91
N ASN A 240 20.98 -22.20 3.51
CA ASN A 240 20.49 -23.37 2.77
C ASN A 240 19.00 -23.28 2.42
N THR A 241 18.23 -22.45 3.14
CA THR A 241 16.80 -22.28 2.92
C THR A 241 16.42 -20.81 2.99
N PRO A 242 16.95 -19.97 2.08
CA PRO A 242 16.64 -18.54 2.04
C PRO A 242 15.16 -18.32 1.72
N VAL A 243 14.68 -17.11 1.97
CA VAL A 243 13.36 -16.67 1.51
C VAL A 243 13.55 -15.45 0.63
N TYR A 244 13.11 -15.53 -0.62
CA TYR A 244 13.02 -14.41 -1.55
C TYR A 244 11.87 -14.65 -2.53
N ALA A 245 11.34 -13.56 -3.09
CA ALA A 245 10.27 -13.61 -4.08
C ALA A 245 10.79 -13.46 -5.52
N ASP A 246 9.92 -13.68 -6.50
CA ASP A 246 10.25 -13.57 -7.92
C ASP A 246 10.60 -12.13 -8.33
N GLN A 247 10.00 -11.14 -7.66
CA GLN A 247 10.44 -9.75 -7.71
C GLN A 247 10.40 -9.16 -6.30
N MET A 248 11.47 -8.47 -5.92
CA MET A 248 11.54 -7.70 -4.68
C MET A 248 12.03 -6.29 -4.98
N THR A 249 11.36 -5.30 -4.41
CA THR A 249 11.73 -3.88 -4.50
C THR A 249 11.84 -3.30 -3.10
N TRP A 250 13.02 -2.78 -2.76
CA TRP A 250 13.28 -2.13 -1.47
C TRP A 250 13.46 -0.62 -1.65
N TRP A 251 12.97 0.16 -0.68
CA TRP A 251 13.25 1.59 -0.55
C TRP A 251 13.12 2.03 0.92
N VAL A 252 13.55 3.24 1.21
CA VAL A 252 13.50 3.82 2.57
C VAL A 252 13.05 5.27 2.51
N TYR A 253 12.20 5.66 3.46
CA TYR A 253 11.76 7.02 3.67
C TYR A 253 11.60 7.32 5.17
N ASN A 254 11.36 8.59 5.49
CA ASN A 254 11.28 9.10 6.84
C ASN A 254 10.34 10.29 6.93
N ASP A 255 9.97 10.68 8.14
CA ASP A 255 9.08 11.82 8.38
C ASP A 255 9.81 13.07 8.93
N ASN A 256 11.15 13.12 8.88
CA ASN A 256 11.93 14.22 9.45
C ASN A 256 12.95 14.80 8.45
N GLY A 257 12.54 14.92 7.18
CA GLY A 257 13.30 15.54 6.10
C GLY A 257 12.95 17.02 5.85
N ASN A 258 11.73 17.45 6.21
CA ASN A 258 11.26 18.83 6.16
C ASN A 258 10.07 19.01 7.12
N LEU A 259 9.45 20.18 7.14
CA LEU A 259 8.22 20.45 7.86
C LEU A 259 7.04 19.67 7.26
N HIS A 260 6.24 19.06 8.14
CA HIS A 260 4.97 18.43 7.78
C HIS A 260 3.99 19.49 7.29
N THR A 261 3.50 19.30 6.07
CA THR A 261 2.60 20.26 5.42
C THR A 261 1.24 19.66 5.09
N GLN A 262 1.15 18.33 4.97
CA GLN A 262 -0.12 17.65 4.79
C GLN A 262 -0.95 17.73 6.09
N THR A 263 -0.35 17.35 7.21
CA THR A 263 -1.07 17.25 8.48
C THR A 263 -0.85 18.47 9.39
N ASN A 264 0.23 19.21 9.14
CA ASN A 264 0.80 20.19 10.06
C ASN A 264 1.17 19.59 11.43
N GLY A 265 1.46 18.28 11.46
CA GLY A 265 1.89 17.53 12.64
C GLY A 265 3.32 17.84 13.07
N GLN A 266 3.69 17.34 14.25
CA GLN A 266 5.09 17.30 14.69
C GLN A 266 5.75 16.03 14.17
N THR A 267 7.05 16.10 13.86
CA THR A 267 7.79 14.96 13.33
C THR A 267 8.08 13.90 14.39
N MET A 268 7.80 12.65 14.04
CA MET A 268 8.04 11.43 14.80
C MET A 268 9.52 11.06 14.85
N LYS A 269 10.29 11.45 13.83
CA LYS A 269 11.63 10.88 13.54
C LYS A 269 11.54 9.38 13.31
N MET A 270 10.53 8.99 12.54
CA MET A 270 10.33 7.65 12.05
C MET A 270 11.14 7.44 10.78
N GLU A 271 11.88 6.34 10.72
CA GLU A 271 12.42 5.79 9.48
C GLU A 271 11.62 4.53 9.14
N ILE A 272 11.22 4.42 7.88
CA ILE A 272 10.40 3.32 7.36
C ILE A 272 11.17 2.69 6.21
N GLN A 273 11.60 1.45 6.40
CA GLN A 273 12.23 0.65 5.35
C GLN A 273 11.17 -0.30 4.79
N VAL A 274 10.95 -0.25 3.48
CA VAL A 274 9.87 -1.01 2.83
C VAL A 274 10.44 -2.01 1.86
N THR A 275 9.88 -3.21 1.86
CA THR A 275 10.08 -4.21 0.81
C THR A 275 8.72 -4.57 0.22
N ALA A 276 8.50 -4.23 -1.04
CA ALA A 276 7.37 -4.74 -1.81
C ALA A 276 7.82 -5.97 -2.61
N PHE A 277 6.99 -7.00 -2.67
CA PHE A 277 7.32 -8.23 -3.35
C PHE A 277 6.09 -8.96 -3.88
N GLY A 278 6.31 -9.83 -4.87
CA GLY A 278 5.25 -10.59 -5.52
C GLY A 278 5.77 -11.91 -6.07
N TYR A 279 4.86 -12.85 -6.25
CA TYR A 279 5.14 -14.19 -6.73
C TYR A 279 4.33 -14.48 -7.99
N ARG A 280 4.97 -15.13 -8.96
CA ARG A 280 4.36 -15.63 -10.18
C ARG A 280 3.91 -17.07 -9.93
N THR A 281 2.64 -17.23 -9.59
CA THR A 281 2.03 -18.54 -9.34
C THR A 281 0.92 -18.83 -10.35
N THR A 282 0.27 -19.99 -10.22
CA THR A 282 -0.91 -20.36 -11.04
C THR A 282 -2.22 -20.30 -10.25
N ASP A 283 -2.15 -19.97 -8.96
CA ASP A 283 -3.27 -19.87 -8.04
C ASP A 283 -3.58 -18.40 -7.69
N ALA A 284 -4.38 -18.17 -6.65
CA ALA A 284 -4.80 -16.83 -6.27
C ALA A 284 -3.65 -15.90 -5.84
N ILE A 285 -2.49 -16.42 -5.41
CA ILE A 285 -1.31 -15.60 -5.04
C ILE A 285 -0.82 -14.76 -6.25
N ASN A 286 -1.05 -15.25 -7.47
CA ASN A 286 -0.68 -14.54 -8.69
C ASN A 286 -1.45 -13.20 -8.88
N ASN A 287 -2.53 -12.99 -8.12
CA ASN A 287 -3.32 -11.76 -8.10
C ASN A 287 -3.08 -10.91 -6.85
N GLN A 288 -1.97 -11.14 -6.13
CA GLN A 288 -1.70 -10.50 -4.85
C GLN A 288 -0.37 -9.75 -4.86
N THR A 289 -0.30 -8.70 -4.05
CA THR A 289 0.95 -7.97 -3.79
C THR A 289 1.20 -7.89 -2.29
N PHE A 290 2.47 -7.94 -1.88
CA PHE A 290 2.88 -7.99 -0.49
C PHE A 290 3.82 -6.84 -0.15
N TYR A 291 3.65 -6.31 1.05
CA TYR A 291 4.41 -5.16 1.54
C TYR A 291 4.86 -5.42 2.96
N ARG A 292 6.16 -5.30 3.19
CA ARG A 292 6.74 -5.31 4.52
C ARG A 292 7.22 -3.91 4.88
N TYR A 293 6.78 -3.40 6.02
CA TYR A 293 7.21 -2.14 6.61
C TYR A 293 7.99 -2.41 7.90
N LYS A 294 9.27 -2.04 7.91
CA LYS A 294 10.10 -2.01 9.12
C LYS A 294 10.10 -0.59 9.66
N LEU A 295 9.59 -0.41 10.87
CA LEU A 295 9.40 0.88 11.54
C LEU A 295 10.51 1.09 12.56
N LEU A 296 11.35 2.10 12.38
CA LEU A 296 12.48 2.41 13.26
C LEU A 296 12.25 3.76 13.96
N ASN A 297 12.09 3.73 15.28
CA ASN A 297 12.01 4.95 16.07
C ASN A 297 13.40 5.56 16.27
N ARG A 298 13.74 6.58 15.46
CA ARG A 298 14.99 7.36 15.58
C ARG A 298 14.85 8.56 16.53
N ASN A 299 13.71 8.68 17.19
CA ASN A 299 13.52 9.65 18.27
C ASN A 299 14.22 9.18 19.55
N LYS A 300 14.55 10.14 20.41
CA LYS A 300 15.05 9.87 21.77
C LYS A 300 13.91 9.71 22.78
N LEU A 301 12.67 9.96 22.36
CA LEU A 301 11.45 9.82 23.15
C LEU A 301 10.69 8.56 22.77
N ALA A 302 9.97 7.99 23.74
CA ALA A 302 9.02 6.93 23.45
C ALA A 302 7.83 7.50 22.66
N LEU A 303 7.32 6.70 21.75
CA LEU A 303 6.07 6.95 21.05
C LEU A 303 4.99 6.10 21.73
N ASN A 304 4.14 6.75 22.52
CA ASN A 304 3.06 6.13 23.28
C ASN A 304 1.77 6.20 22.49
N ASP A 305 0.84 5.26 22.73
CA ASP A 305 -0.44 5.17 22.02
C ASP A 305 -0.27 5.27 20.50
N THR A 306 0.71 4.52 19.99
CA THR A 306 1.10 4.52 18.58
C THR A 306 0.10 3.70 17.78
N TYR A 307 -0.45 4.28 16.73
CA TYR A 307 -1.28 3.58 15.74
C TYR A 307 -0.56 3.60 14.39
N PHE A 308 -0.66 2.47 13.70
CA PHE A 308 -0.31 2.36 12.29
C PHE A 308 -1.59 2.11 11.51
N SER A 309 -1.76 2.84 10.41
CA SER A 309 -2.87 2.62 9.50
C SER A 309 -2.39 2.62 8.05
N LEU A 310 -2.88 1.65 7.28
CA LEU A 310 -2.79 1.67 5.83
C LEU A 310 -4.05 2.40 5.33
N TRP A 311 -3.87 3.66 4.97
CA TRP A 311 -4.89 4.45 4.31
C TRP A 311 -4.97 3.99 2.86
N SER A 312 -6.17 3.65 2.40
CA SER A 312 -6.43 3.20 1.04
C SER A 312 -7.59 4.01 0.45
N ASP A 313 -7.41 4.43 -0.78
CA ASP A 313 -8.41 5.04 -1.66
C ASP A 313 -8.78 3.98 -2.70
N PRO A 314 -9.85 3.22 -2.47
CA PRO A 314 -10.35 2.27 -3.44
C PRO A 314 -10.95 3.03 -4.62
N ASP A 315 -10.59 2.56 -5.80
CA ASP A 315 -11.28 2.83 -7.06
C ASP A 315 -11.37 1.45 -7.70
N LEU A 316 -12.32 0.60 -7.28
CA LEU A 316 -12.43 -0.76 -7.82
C LEU A 316 -13.06 -0.70 -9.21
N GLY A 317 -12.31 -0.17 -10.17
CA GLY A 317 -12.85 0.33 -11.43
C GLY A 317 -13.46 1.70 -11.22
N CYS A 318 -14.77 1.77 -11.00
CA CYS A 318 -15.47 3.02 -10.78
C CYS A 318 -15.50 3.46 -9.30
N ALA A 319 -15.00 4.67 -9.04
CA ALA A 319 -14.86 5.20 -7.68
C ALA A 319 -16.16 5.57 -6.94
N ASN A 320 -17.33 5.58 -7.62
CA ASN A 320 -18.57 6.12 -7.03
C ASN A 320 -19.53 5.03 -6.50
N ASP A 321 -19.20 3.78 -6.79
CA ASP A 321 -19.93 2.56 -6.48
C ASP A 321 -19.10 1.60 -5.62
N ASP A 322 -18.05 2.09 -4.97
CA ASP A 322 -17.26 1.30 -4.03
C ASP A 322 -17.94 1.17 -2.66
N TYR A 323 -18.25 -0.06 -2.29
CA TYR A 323 -18.66 -0.42 -0.94
C TYR A 323 -17.50 -1.05 -0.18
N ILE A 324 -17.33 -0.61 1.06
CA ILE A 324 -16.25 -1.07 1.95
C ILE A 324 -16.80 -1.83 3.17
N GLY A 325 -15.94 -2.62 3.80
CA GLY A 325 -16.21 -3.23 5.10
C GLY A 325 -14.98 -3.95 5.64
N CYS A 326 -15.15 -4.64 6.76
CA CYS A 326 -14.07 -5.46 7.33
C CYS A 326 -14.59 -6.80 7.86
N ASP A 327 -13.76 -7.82 7.72
CA ASP A 327 -13.89 -9.08 8.44
C ASP A 327 -13.10 -9.00 9.74
N THR A 328 -13.80 -8.84 10.86
CA THR A 328 -13.15 -8.78 12.19
C THR A 328 -12.57 -10.12 12.65
N VAL A 329 -12.85 -11.23 11.96
CA VAL A 329 -12.31 -12.56 12.29
C VAL A 329 -10.91 -12.74 11.71
N THR A 330 -10.71 -12.44 10.43
CA THR A 330 -9.37 -12.50 9.80
C THR A 330 -8.58 -11.22 10.03
N GLY A 331 -9.26 -10.08 10.16
CA GLY A 331 -8.63 -8.76 10.16
C GLY A 331 -8.65 -8.08 8.79
N MET A 332 -9.18 -8.71 7.74
CA MET A 332 -9.19 -8.16 6.39
C MET A 332 -10.16 -6.96 6.24
N GLY A 333 -9.68 -5.83 5.74
CA GLY A 333 -10.53 -4.79 5.15
C GLY A 333 -10.84 -5.12 3.69
N TYR A 334 -12.03 -4.84 3.18
CA TYR A 334 -12.42 -5.17 1.81
C TYR A 334 -13.19 -4.07 1.10
N VAL A 335 -13.13 -4.10 -0.22
CA VAL A 335 -13.94 -3.32 -1.16
C VAL A 335 -14.60 -4.24 -2.20
N TYR A 336 -15.84 -3.91 -2.55
CA TYR A 336 -16.64 -4.57 -3.58
C TYR A 336 -17.58 -3.56 -4.22
N ASN A 337 -18.03 -3.84 -5.44
CA ASN A 337 -18.94 -2.93 -6.13
C ASN A 337 -20.31 -2.84 -5.42
N GLN A 338 -21.03 -1.73 -5.57
CA GLN A 338 -22.35 -1.51 -4.99
C GLN A 338 -23.43 -2.37 -5.67
N ASP A 339 -23.28 -2.66 -6.95
CA ASP A 339 -24.24 -3.43 -7.73
C ASP A 339 -23.59 -4.40 -8.74
N ALA A 340 -24.43 -5.08 -9.51
CA ALA A 340 -24.04 -6.12 -10.47
C ALA A 340 -23.41 -5.57 -11.77
N ASN A 341 -22.94 -4.32 -11.80
CA ASN A 341 -22.25 -3.72 -12.92
C ASN A 341 -21.29 -2.63 -12.46
N ASP A 342 -20.00 -2.80 -12.72
CA ASP A 342 -19.01 -1.73 -12.59
C ASP A 342 -18.90 -1.01 -13.95
N ASP A 343 -19.38 0.23 -14.02
CA ASP A 343 -19.66 0.91 -15.29
C ASP A 343 -18.44 0.99 -16.24
N ASN A 344 -18.64 0.65 -17.52
CA ASN A 344 -17.59 0.80 -18.52
C ASN A 344 -18.13 1.53 -19.78
N PRO A 345 -17.89 2.85 -19.91
CA PRO A 345 -17.07 3.69 -19.04
C PRO A 345 -17.77 4.14 -17.75
N CYS A 346 -16.98 4.46 -16.72
CA CYS A 346 -17.43 5.03 -15.45
C CYS A 346 -18.10 6.39 -15.64
N GLY A 347 -19.38 6.46 -15.28
CA GLY A 347 -20.17 7.67 -15.34
C GLY A 347 -20.06 8.42 -16.67
N THR A 348 -20.03 9.75 -16.60
CA THR A 348 -19.88 10.60 -17.80
C THR A 348 -18.41 10.94 -18.11
N ALA A 349 -17.49 10.62 -17.19
CA ALA A 349 -16.10 11.08 -17.19
C ALA A 349 -15.13 10.17 -17.97
N GLY A 350 -15.45 8.89 -18.19
CA GLY A 350 -14.80 8.10 -19.23
C GLY A 350 -13.63 7.17 -18.83
N SER A 351 -13.40 6.88 -17.55
CA SER A 351 -12.49 5.78 -17.14
C SER A 351 -13.15 4.41 -17.40
N ALA A 352 -12.36 3.34 -17.48
CA ALA A 352 -12.88 1.99 -17.68
C ALA A 352 -13.14 1.32 -16.32
N GLY A 353 -14.35 0.79 -16.12
CA GLY A 353 -14.66 -0.18 -15.07
C GLY A 353 -14.60 -1.63 -15.57
N TYR A 354 -14.73 -2.57 -14.65
CA TYR A 354 -14.70 -4.03 -14.83
C TYR A 354 -15.94 -4.61 -15.53
N GLY A 355 -17.01 -3.83 -15.73
CA GLY A 355 -18.22 -4.29 -16.40
C GLY A 355 -19.00 -5.29 -15.54
N THR A 356 -19.33 -6.44 -16.12
CA THR A 356 -20.13 -7.48 -15.44
C THR A 356 -19.29 -8.56 -14.75
N ASP A 357 -17.98 -8.58 -14.97
CA ASP A 357 -17.05 -9.47 -14.29
C ASP A 357 -16.48 -8.74 -13.08
N ILE A 358 -17.30 -8.67 -12.03
CA ILE A 358 -17.09 -7.71 -10.93
C ILE A 358 -16.14 -8.29 -9.89
N PRO A 359 -14.97 -7.68 -9.68
CA PRO A 359 -14.02 -8.18 -8.71
C PRO A 359 -14.39 -7.81 -7.28
N ALA A 360 -13.60 -8.34 -6.35
CA ALA A 360 -13.47 -7.78 -5.01
C ALA A 360 -11.99 -7.69 -4.66
N LEU A 361 -11.66 -6.75 -3.78
CA LEU A 361 -10.30 -6.54 -3.29
C LEU A 361 -10.30 -6.49 -1.76
N GLY A 362 -9.29 -7.12 -1.18
CA GLY A 362 -9.00 -7.14 0.25
C GLY A 362 -7.66 -6.52 0.55
N VAL A 363 -7.54 -5.88 1.71
CA VAL A 363 -6.30 -5.39 2.30
C VAL A 363 -6.21 -5.99 3.70
N ASP A 364 -5.20 -6.82 3.93
CA ASP A 364 -5.04 -7.55 5.19
C ASP A 364 -3.66 -7.33 5.83
N TYR A 365 -3.61 -7.44 7.17
CA TYR A 365 -2.38 -7.46 7.95
C TYR A 365 -2.04 -8.88 8.36
N PHE A 366 -1.16 -9.52 7.59
CA PHE A 366 -0.61 -10.82 7.99
C PHE A 366 0.28 -10.73 9.24
N ARG A 367 0.91 -9.56 9.44
CA ARG A 367 1.61 -9.24 10.69
C ARG A 367 1.31 -7.84 11.19
N GLY A 368 0.82 -7.77 12.42
CA GLY A 368 0.66 -6.54 13.17
C GLY A 368 1.89 -6.12 14.01
N PRO A 369 1.90 -4.88 14.53
CA PRO A 369 2.90 -4.44 15.49
C PRO A 369 2.76 -5.23 16.80
N LEU A 370 3.89 -5.40 17.49
CA LEU A 370 3.88 -6.01 18.82
C LEU A 370 3.54 -4.98 19.90
N ASP A 371 2.72 -5.40 20.87
CA ASP A 371 2.43 -4.64 22.08
C ASP A 371 3.60 -4.68 23.09
N SER A 372 3.42 -4.02 24.24
CA SER A 372 4.45 -3.98 25.28
C SER A 372 4.77 -5.33 25.94
N ALA A 373 3.89 -6.33 25.81
CA ALA A 373 4.06 -7.70 26.27
C ALA A 373 4.62 -8.63 25.18
N GLY A 374 4.79 -8.14 23.95
CA GLY A 374 5.22 -8.91 22.79
C GLY A 374 4.09 -9.69 22.11
N ALA A 375 2.83 -9.39 22.43
CA ALA A 375 1.68 -9.94 21.72
C ALA A 375 1.41 -9.13 20.46
N GLU A 376 1.05 -9.83 19.38
CA GLU A 376 0.74 -9.20 18.11
C GLU A 376 -0.65 -8.55 18.14
N ILE A 377 -0.74 -7.34 17.60
CA ILE A 377 -2.00 -6.59 17.51
C ILE A 377 -2.52 -6.71 16.07
N GLY A 378 -3.62 -7.43 15.87
CA GLY A 378 -4.32 -7.46 14.57
C GLY A 378 -5.08 -6.16 14.29
N LEU A 379 -6.19 -6.27 13.56
CA LEU A 379 -7.10 -5.16 13.32
C LEU A 379 -7.67 -4.61 14.64
N SER A 380 -7.42 -3.33 14.93
CA SER A 380 -7.92 -2.63 16.12
C SER A 380 -8.98 -1.57 15.81
N SER A 381 -9.00 -1.06 14.57
CA SER A 381 -10.00 -0.12 14.08
C SER A 381 -10.08 -0.19 12.55
N PHE A 382 -11.31 -0.17 12.02
CA PHE A 382 -11.57 -0.03 10.58
C PHE A 382 -12.52 1.14 10.39
N GLN A 383 -12.02 2.21 9.76
CA GLN A 383 -12.73 3.47 9.63
C GLN A 383 -12.64 4.00 8.21
N TYR A 384 -13.45 4.99 7.86
CA TYR A 384 -13.33 5.69 6.58
C TYR A 384 -13.44 7.20 6.75
N HIS A 385 -13.09 7.92 5.69
CA HIS A 385 -13.48 9.32 5.50
C HIS A 385 -13.93 9.53 4.06
N ILE A 386 -14.59 10.67 3.81
CA ILE A 386 -15.13 11.04 2.50
C ILE A 386 -14.59 12.38 2.04
N ASN A 387 -14.58 12.60 0.73
CA ASN A 387 -14.22 13.87 0.11
C ASN A 387 -15.30 14.94 0.35
N SER A 388 -15.34 15.48 1.57
CA SER A 388 -16.27 16.53 1.97
C SER A 388 -15.62 17.47 2.98
N PRO A 389 -15.48 18.78 2.68
CA PRO A 389 -14.87 19.73 3.61
C PRO A 389 -15.78 20.12 4.78
N SER A 390 -17.04 19.69 4.78
CA SER A 390 -18.07 20.12 5.75
C SER A 390 -18.78 18.97 6.46
N ASP A 391 -18.64 17.73 5.96
CA ASP A 391 -19.17 16.56 6.65
C ASP A 391 -18.29 16.25 7.87
N PRO A 392 -18.88 15.91 9.04
CA PRO A 392 -18.13 15.43 10.19
C PRO A 392 -17.21 14.22 9.94
N LYS A 393 -17.52 13.42 8.91
CA LYS A 393 -16.75 12.27 8.40
C LYS A 393 -15.78 12.65 7.27
N GLY A 394 -15.67 13.93 6.96
CA GLY A 394 -14.88 14.46 5.86
C GLY A 394 -13.37 14.36 6.05
N ASP A 395 -12.62 14.85 5.06
CA ASP A 395 -11.16 14.89 5.11
C ASP A 395 -10.63 15.58 6.39
N PRO A 396 -9.65 14.97 7.09
CA PRO A 396 -9.01 15.62 8.22
C PRO A 396 -8.17 16.82 7.75
N THR A 397 -8.31 17.96 8.42
CA THR A 397 -7.61 19.22 8.06
C THR A 397 -6.52 19.63 9.06
N ALA A 398 -6.36 18.88 10.15
CA ALA A 398 -5.36 19.12 11.18
C ALA A 398 -4.90 17.80 11.80
N ALA A 399 -3.66 17.74 12.28
CA ALA A 399 -3.03 16.53 12.85
C ALA A 399 -3.93 15.74 13.82
N LEU A 400 -4.68 16.41 14.70
CA LEU A 400 -5.59 15.72 15.63
C LEU A 400 -6.73 14.98 14.92
N GLY A 401 -7.23 15.49 13.79
CA GLY A 401 -8.22 14.80 12.97
C GLY A 401 -7.68 13.53 12.32
N PHE A 402 -6.44 13.58 11.81
CA PHE A 402 -5.74 12.39 11.29
C PHE A 402 -5.56 11.34 12.39
N TYR A 403 -5.09 11.75 13.57
CA TYR A 403 -4.89 10.86 14.71
C TYR A 403 -6.22 10.21 15.17
N ARG A 404 -7.32 10.98 15.16
CA ARG A 404 -8.65 10.47 15.51
C ARG A 404 -9.11 9.37 14.57
N LEU A 405 -8.95 9.56 13.26
CA LEU A 405 -9.31 8.53 12.27
C LEU A 405 -8.53 7.22 12.49
N ILE A 406 -7.22 7.29 12.73
CA ILE A 406 -6.42 6.08 13.00
C ILE A 406 -6.62 5.52 14.42
N SER A 407 -7.36 6.20 15.30
CA SER A 407 -7.68 5.70 16.65
C SER A 407 -9.15 5.32 16.82
N GLY A 408 -9.93 5.26 15.74
CA GLY A 408 -11.33 4.81 15.75
C GLY A 408 -12.36 5.90 16.08
N PHE A 409 -12.03 7.17 15.83
CA PHE A 409 -12.91 8.31 16.03
C PHE A 409 -13.09 9.11 14.75
N TRP A 410 -14.26 9.71 14.57
CA TRP A 410 -14.46 10.70 13.51
C TRP A 410 -13.52 11.90 13.70
N PRO A 411 -13.14 12.62 12.63
CA PRO A 411 -12.23 13.77 12.72
C PRO A 411 -12.60 14.80 13.80
N ASN A 412 -13.89 14.99 14.05
CA ASN A 412 -14.40 15.89 15.09
C ASN A 412 -14.31 15.34 16.53
N GLY A 413 -13.93 14.07 16.71
CA GLY A 413 -13.79 13.36 17.99
C GLY A 413 -15.02 12.58 18.43
N THR A 414 -16.07 12.53 17.60
CA THR A 414 -17.25 11.68 17.85
C THR A 414 -16.88 10.22 17.63
N ASN A 415 -17.44 9.31 18.43
CA ASN A 415 -17.27 7.88 18.23
C ASN A 415 -18.04 7.39 16.99
N ILE A 416 -17.55 6.33 16.36
CA ILE A 416 -18.37 5.55 15.42
C ILE A 416 -19.52 4.92 16.20
N THR A 417 -20.73 5.00 15.64
CA THR A 417 -21.97 4.47 16.21
C THR A 417 -22.52 3.39 15.28
N TYR A 418 -22.83 2.22 15.80
CA TYR A 418 -23.37 1.10 15.03
C TYR A 418 -24.67 1.46 14.28
N GLY A 419 -24.74 1.06 13.01
CA GLY A 419 -25.88 1.28 12.11
C GLY A 419 -25.70 2.49 11.18
N GLY A 420 -26.49 2.53 10.10
CA GLY A 420 -26.42 3.61 9.11
C GLY A 420 -25.01 3.76 8.53
N ASP A 421 -24.55 5.01 8.39
CA ASP A 421 -23.21 5.36 7.91
C ASP A 421 -22.14 5.39 9.02
N GLY A 422 -22.48 4.97 10.23
CA GLY A 422 -21.57 5.00 11.38
C GLY A 422 -21.56 6.33 12.16
N TYR A 423 -22.35 7.33 11.76
CA TYR A 423 -22.37 8.67 12.38
C TYR A 423 -23.76 9.07 12.89
N ASP A 424 -24.07 8.73 14.14
CA ASP A 424 -25.29 9.18 14.83
C ASP A 424 -24.99 9.76 16.22
N PRO A 425 -24.35 10.95 16.30
CA PRO A 425 -24.02 11.59 17.57
C PRO A 425 -25.27 11.98 18.40
N GLY A 426 -26.45 11.99 17.80
CA GLY A 426 -27.71 12.33 18.46
C GLY A 426 -28.29 11.17 19.27
N ASN A 427 -27.91 9.94 18.94
CA ASN A 427 -28.45 8.73 19.55
C ASN A 427 -27.68 8.34 20.81
N GLN A 428 -28.21 8.75 21.97
CA GLN A 428 -27.66 8.42 23.28
C GLN A 428 -27.68 6.91 23.61
N ALA A 429 -28.48 6.12 22.90
CA ALA A 429 -28.52 4.66 23.04
C ALA A 429 -27.70 3.94 21.96
N GLY A 430 -27.01 4.69 21.08
CA GLY A 430 -26.16 4.15 20.04
C GLY A 430 -25.01 3.32 20.62
N VAL A 431 -24.73 2.18 20.00
CA VAL A 431 -23.63 1.32 20.40
C VAL A 431 -22.36 1.81 19.73
N SER A 432 -21.37 2.21 20.53
CA SER A 432 -20.06 2.63 20.01
C SER A 432 -19.23 1.41 19.61
N THR A 433 -18.48 1.54 18.52
CA THR A 433 -17.64 0.47 17.95
C THR A 433 -16.41 1.11 17.28
N PRO A 434 -15.26 0.42 17.17
CA PRO A 434 -14.12 0.91 16.40
C PRO A 434 -14.13 0.48 14.92
N TYR A 435 -15.16 -0.28 14.50
CA TYR A 435 -15.28 -0.82 13.15
C TYR A 435 -16.55 -0.30 12.48
N VAL A 436 -16.41 0.30 11.29
CA VAL A 436 -17.55 0.47 10.38
C VAL A 436 -17.77 -0.80 9.57
N PHE A 437 -19.02 -1.13 9.30
CA PHE A 437 -19.43 -2.21 8.39
C PHE A 437 -18.72 -3.57 8.64
N PRO A 438 -18.75 -4.12 9.88
CA PRO A 438 -18.02 -5.34 10.24
C PRO A 438 -18.70 -6.65 9.78
N SER A 439 -19.81 -6.57 9.03
CA SER A 439 -20.52 -7.74 8.50
C SER A 439 -20.31 -7.88 7.00
N PHE A 440 -20.19 -9.12 6.54
CA PHE A 440 -20.21 -9.42 5.11
C PHE A 440 -21.54 -8.98 4.47
N PRO A 441 -21.55 -8.64 3.17
CA PRO A 441 -22.74 -8.06 2.52
C PRO A 441 -23.93 -9.03 2.55
N ASN A 442 -23.68 -10.33 2.37
CA ASN A 442 -24.69 -11.38 2.33
C ASN A 442 -25.20 -11.83 3.72
N GLU A 443 -24.66 -11.31 4.82
CA GLU A 443 -25.16 -11.61 6.16
C GLU A 443 -26.56 -11.04 6.37
N THR A 444 -27.46 -11.86 6.93
CA THR A 444 -28.84 -11.46 7.21
C THR A 444 -29.17 -11.70 8.68
N GLY A 445 -29.84 -10.73 9.32
CA GLY A 445 -30.28 -10.85 10.71
C GLY A 445 -30.21 -9.55 11.50
N GLY A 446 -30.79 -9.55 12.71
CA GLY A 446 -30.70 -8.41 13.62
C GLY A 446 -29.30 -8.31 14.21
N GLY A 447 -28.43 -7.53 13.56
CA GLY A 447 -27.02 -7.43 13.91
C GLY A 447 -26.08 -7.43 12.71
N ALA A 448 -26.57 -7.73 11.49
CA ALA A 448 -25.81 -7.52 10.28
C ALA A 448 -25.70 -6.01 10.01
N TRP A 449 -24.49 -5.52 9.79
CA TRP A 449 -24.24 -4.14 9.44
C TRP A 449 -23.16 -4.05 8.36
N SER A 450 -23.61 -3.78 7.15
CA SER A 450 -22.80 -3.57 5.96
C SER A 450 -23.37 -2.42 5.13
N MET A 451 -22.55 -1.83 4.27
CA MET A 451 -23.00 -0.80 3.33
C MET A 451 -24.20 -1.26 2.48
N CYS A 452 -24.21 -2.54 2.07
CA CYS A 452 -25.33 -3.11 1.32
C CYS A 452 -26.62 -3.15 2.13
N THR A 453 -26.57 -3.64 3.38
CA THR A 453 -27.77 -3.72 4.24
C THR A 453 -28.34 -2.35 4.59
N GLU A 454 -27.49 -1.32 4.63
CA GLU A 454 -27.87 0.07 4.89
C GLU A 454 -28.27 0.84 3.62
N SER A 455 -28.05 0.25 2.43
CA SER A 455 -28.35 0.86 1.13
C SER A 455 -27.71 2.25 0.97
N LEU A 456 -26.45 2.39 1.38
CA LEU A 456 -25.71 3.64 1.26
C LEU A 456 -25.40 3.93 -0.22
N SER A 457 -25.23 5.18 -0.63
CA SER A 457 -24.97 5.48 -2.04
C SER A 457 -24.27 6.82 -2.20
N GLY A 458 -23.52 7.00 -3.30
CA GLY A 458 -22.93 8.28 -3.66
C GLY A 458 -21.85 8.73 -2.68
N LEU A 459 -21.10 7.78 -2.15
CA LEU A 459 -19.99 8.00 -1.26
C LEU A 459 -18.74 7.50 -1.98
N ASP A 460 -17.71 8.32 -2.00
CA ASP A 460 -16.36 7.98 -2.44
C ASP A 460 -15.52 7.96 -1.15
N GLN A 461 -15.26 6.75 -0.64
CA GLN A 461 -14.74 6.50 0.70
C GLN A 461 -13.30 6.07 0.64
N ARG A 462 -12.47 6.66 1.50
CA ARG A 462 -11.15 6.14 1.79
C ARG A 462 -11.15 5.47 3.12
N PHE A 463 -10.74 4.21 3.17
CA PHE A 463 -10.69 3.47 4.41
C PHE A 463 -9.30 3.49 5.05
N LEU A 464 -9.32 3.31 6.36
CA LEU A 464 -8.18 3.26 7.24
C LEU A 464 -8.22 1.90 7.91
N HIS A 465 -7.33 1.04 7.46
CA HIS A 465 -7.12 -0.24 8.08
C HIS A 465 -6.08 -0.05 9.18
N THR A 466 -6.41 -0.22 10.47
CA THR A 466 -5.55 0.24 11.57
C THR A 466 -5.23 -0.86 12.58
N SER A 467 -3.98 -0.90 13.02
CA SER A 467 -3.52 -1.65 14.19
C SER A 467 -2.88 -0.74 15.26
N GLY A 468 -3.25 -0.94 16.53
CA GLY A 468 -2.74 -0.23 17.70
C GLY A 468 -3.72 -0.28 18.90
N PRO A 469 -3.43 0.43 20.00
CA PRO A 469 -2.19 1.17 20.24
C PRO A 469 -1.03 0.27 20.67
N PHE A 470 0.20 0.65 20.32
CA PHE A 470 1.43 0.09 20.88
C PHE A 470 2.39 1.18 21.37
N VAL A 471 3.44 0.77 22.10
CA VAL A 471 4.50 1.67 22.56
C VAL A 471 5.78 1.37 21.79
N LEU A 472 6.29 2.34 21.05
CA LEU A 472 7.56 2.22 20.35
C LEU A 472 8.66 2.98 21.08
N LYS A 473 9.51 2.23 21.78
CA LYS A 473 10.61 2.77 22.59
C LYS A 473 11.68 3.44 21.71
N PRO A 474 12.48 4.38 22.26
CA PRO A 474 13.62 4.96 21.55
C PRO A 474 14.56 3.88 20.99
N GLY A 475 14.88 3.96 19.70
CA GLY A 475 15.74 2.99 19.01
C GLY A 475 15.12 1.61 18.76
N ALA A 476 13.88 1.37 19.19
CA ALA A 476 13.20 0.12 18.93
C ALA A 476 12.76 0.01 17.46
N THR A 477 12.66 -1.22 17.00
CA THR A 477 12.11 -1.58 15.70
C THR A 477 10.79 -2.32 15.90
N ASN A 478 9.79 -2.04 15.06
CA ASN A 478 8.60 -2.85 14.90
C ASN A 478 8.43 -3.23 13.42
N GLU A 479 7.61 -4.22 13.13
CA GLU A 479 7.36 -4.71 11.79
C GLU A 479 5.86 -4.78 11.54
N MET A 480 5.46 -4.45 10.32
CA MET A 480 4.13 -4.70 9.82
C MET A 480 4.20 -5.28 8.42
N ILE A 481 3.37 -6.29 8.16
CA ILE A 481 3.30 -6.95 6.85
C ILE A 481 1.86 -6.94 6.41
N SER A 482 1.62 -6.42 5.21
CA SER A 482 0.30 -6.36 4.60
C SER A 482 0.28 -7.02 3.23
N GLY A 483 -0.89 -7.52 2.85
CA GLY A 483 -1.20 -7.99 1.52
C GLY A 483 -2.36 -7.23 0.90
N VAL A 484 -2.33 -7.10 -0.42
CA VAL A 484 -3.50 -6.73 -1.21
C VAL A 484 -3.92 -7.95 -2.00
N VAL A 485 -5.15 -8.39 -1.78
CA VAL A 485 -5.73 -9.61 -2.33
C VAL A 485 -6.82 -9.23 -3.33
N TRP A 486 -6.80 -9.81 -4.52
CA TRP A 486 -7.82 -9.54 -5.54
C TRP A 486 -8.39 -10.82 -6.12
N VAL A 487 -9.71 -10.85 -6.33
CA VAL A 487 -10.41 -11.93 -7.02
C VAL A 487 -11.19 -11.37 -8.20
N PRO A 488 -11.19 -12.05 -9.36
CA PRO A 488 -11.74 -11.50 -10.60
C PRO A 488 -13.27 -11.42 -10.65
N SER A 489 -13.96 -12.20 -9.82
CA SER A 489 -15.41 -12.29 -9.87
C SER A 489 -15.97 -12.73 -8.53
N ILE A 490 -16.97 -11.99 -8.03
CA ILE A 490 -17.79 -12.36 -6.86
C ILE A 490 -19.28 -12.46 -7.25
N PRO A 491 -20.01 -13.49 -6.75
CA PRO A 491 -21.40 -13.71 -7.12
C PRO A 491 -22.41 -13.03 -6.17
N ASP A 492 -23.70 -13.17 -6.48
CA ASP A 492 -24.84 -12.91 -5.57
C ASP A 492 -25.19 -11.44 -5.26
N TYR A 493 -24.98 -10.55 -6.23
CA TYR A 493 -25.46 -9.17 -6.17
C TYR A 493 -26.99 -9.06 -5.97
N PRO A 494 -27.49 -8.00 -5.28
CA PRO A 494 -26.79 -6.77 -4.89
C PRO A 494 -25.93 -6.87 -3.62
N CYS A 495 -26.13 -7.87 -2.76
CA CYS A 495 -25.34 -8.07 -1.55
C CYS A 495 -24.51 -9.36 -1.67
N PRO A 496 -23.34 -9.29 -2.33
CA PRO A 496 -22.57 -10.46 -2.74
C PRO A 496 -21.99 -11.22 -1.55
N THR A 497 -21.67 -12.50 -1.77
CA THR A 497 -20.79 -13.24 -0.86
C THR A 497 -19.34 -12.96 -1.20
N LEU A 498 -18.52 -12.70 -0.18
CA LEU A 498 -17.08 -12.50 -0.33
C LEU A 498 -16.28 -13.79 -0.06
N THR A 499 -16.93 -14.96 -0.11
CA THR A 499 -16.25 -16.26 0.11
C THR A 499 -15.01 -16.43 -0.77
N PRO A 500 -15.01 -16.14 -2.09
CA PRO A 500 -13.80 -16.26 -2.91
C PRO A 500 -12.65 -15.36 -2.43
N LEU A 501 -12.97 -14.16 -1.95
CA LEU A 501 -11.98 -13.23 -1.41
C LEU A 501 -11.38 -13.76 -0.10
N VAL A 502 -12.21 -14.25 0.82
CA VAL A 502 -11.77 -14.86 2.09
C VAL A 502 -10.90 -16.10 1.83
N GLU A 503 -11.24 -16.94 0.85
CA GLU A 503 -10.40 -18.10 0.49
C GLU A 503 -9.03 -17.68 -0.05
N ALA A 504 -8.98 -16.62 -0.86
CA ALA A 504 -7.73 -16.07 -1.38
C ALA A 504 -6.88 -15.40 -0.28
N ASP A 505 -7.52 -14.73 0.67
CA ASP A 505 -6.90 -14.13 1.85
C ASP A 505 -6.30 -15.19 2.78
N VAL A 506 -7.04 -16.26 3.08
CA VAL A 506 -6.54 -17.41 3.85
C VAL A 506 -5.36 -18.07 3.15
N LEU A 507 -5.34 -18.15 1.81
CA LEU A 507 -4.16 -18.64 1.08
C LEU A 507 -2.93 -17.73 1.29
N ALA A 508 -3.14 -16.41 1.27
CA ALA A 508 -2.10 -15.41 1.51
C ALA A 508 -1.55 -15.50 2.94
N GLN A 509 -2.43 -15.62 3.94
CA GLN A 509 -2.07 -15.83 5.34
C GLN A 509 -1.27 -17.13 5.51
N ASN A 510 -1.68 -18.23 4.88
CA ASN A 510 -0.92 -19.49 4.94
C ASN A 510 0.48 -19.36 4.33
N LEU A 511 0.62 -18.60 3.24
CA LEU A 511 1.92 -18.31 2.65
C LEU A 511 2.79 -17.49 3.63
N PHE A 512 2.24 -16.47 4.27
CA PHE A 512 2.92 -15.70 5.30
C PHE A 512 3.31 -16.57 6.51
N ASP A 513 2.40 -17.42 7.02
CA ASP A 513 2.64 -18.32 8.15
C ASP A 513 3.76 -19.33 7.84
N ASN A 514 3.93 -19.67 6.56
CA ASN A 514 5.06 -20.43 6.05
C ASN A 514 6.29 -19.55 5.74
N CYS A 515 6.38 -18.37 6.34
CA CYS A 515 7.46 -17.40 6.16
C CYS A 515 7.68 -16.98 4.70
N PHE A 516 6.60 -16.89 3.92
CA PHE A 516 6.62 -16.66 2.47
C PHE A 516 7.46 -17.68 1.67
N LYS A 517 7.74 -18.85 2.24
CA LYS A 517 8.35 -19.94 1.48
C LYS A 517 7.29 -20.52 0.55
N ILE A 518 7.43 -20.24 -0.74
CA ILE A 518 6.70 -21.00 -1.74
C ILE A 518 7.26 -22.42 -1.72
N THR A 519 6.39 -23.40 -1.52
CA THR A 519 6.72 -24.77 -1.90
C THR A 519 6.67 -24.83 -3.41
N ASP A 520 7.83 -24.87 -4.05
CA ASP A 520 7.89 -25.21 -5.46
C ASP A 520 7.20 -26.57 -5.63
N GLY A 521 6.14 -26.58 -6.44
CA GLY A 521 5.62 -27.85 -6.94
C GLY A 521 6.73 -28.59 -7.70
N PRO A 522 6.59 -29.89 -7.96
CA PRO A 522 7.51 -30.55 -8.87
C PRO A 522 7.55 -29.75 -10.18
N ASP A 523 8.73 -29.65 -10.80
CA ASP A 523 8.91 -28.94 -12.06
C ASP A 523 7.81 -29.30 -13.09
N ALA A 524 7.58 -28.44 -14.08
CA ALA A 524 6.76 -28.87 -15.21
C ALA A 524 7.47 -30.04 -15.91
N PRO A 525 6.77 -31.16 -16.22
CA PRO A 525 7.38 -32.24 -16.95
C PRO A 525 7.78 -31.76 -18.34
N TYR A 526 8.91 -32.26 -18.86
CA TYR A 526 9.25 -32.09 -20.26
C TYR A 526 8.17 -32.73 -21.13
N ILE A 527 7.79 -32.03 -22.20
CA ILE A 527 6.82 -32.49 -23.18
C ILE A 527 7.55 -32.87 -24.46
N ASP A 528 7.45 -34.14 -24.85
CA ASP A 528 7.79 -34.60 -26.20
C ASP A 528 6.51 -34.85 -26.98
N VAL A 529 6.39 -34.20 -28.15
CA VAL A 529 5.18 -34.23 -28.99
C VAL A 529 5.47 -35.05 -30.23
N ILE A 530 4.80 -36.19 -30.35
CA ILE A 530 4.90 -37.06 -31.53
C ILE A 530 3.65 -36.87 -32.39
N GLU A 531 3.85 -36.35 -33.59
CA GLU A 531 2.78 -36.22 -34.59
C GLU A 531 2.52 -37.55 -35.31
N MET A 532 1.24 -37.95 -35.38
CA MET A 532 0.78 -39.13 -36.10
C MET A 532 -0.40 -38.78 -37.03
N ASN A 533 -0.83 -39.72 -37.86
CA ASN A 533 -1.95 -39.47 -38.77
C ASN A 533 -3.25 -39.30 -37.98
N GLN A 534 -3.77 -38.07 -37.94
CA GLN A 534 -4.96 -37.66 -37.19
C GLN A 534 -4.85 -37.82 -35.65
N GLU A 535 -3.63 -37.98 -35.13
CA GLU A 535 -3.38 -38.19 -33.70
C GLU A 535 -2.13 -37.42 -33.25
N LEU A 536 -2.13 -36.96 -32.01
CA LEU A 536 -0.98 -36.38 -31.32
C LEU A 536 -0.72 -37.20 -30.05
N VAL A 537 0.51 -37.63 -29.84
CA VAL A 537 0.94 -38.26 -28.58
C VAL A 537 1.79 -37.26 -27.81
N LEU A 538 1.35 -36.92 -26.60
CA LEU A 538 2.07 -36.04 -25.68
C LEU A 538 2.72 -36.91 -24.60
N ASN A 539 4.05 -37.03 -24.65
CA ASN A 539 4.82 -37.71 -23.61
C ASN A 539 5.27 -36.69 -22.57
N LEU A 540 4.76 -36.82 -21.35
CA LEU A 540 5.17 -36.02 -20.19
C LEU A 540 6.21 -36.82 -19.39
N TYR A 541 7.41 -36.29 -19.23
CA TYR A 541 8.47 -36.96 -18.46
C TYR A 541 9.32 -35.98 -17.65
N TYR A 542 9.96 -36.50 -16.61
CA TYR A 542 10.94 -35.80 -15.80
C TYR A 542 12.33 -36.37 -16.12
N SER A 543 13.34 -35.52 -16.33
CA SER A 543 14.71 -36.02 -16.35
C SER A 543 15.07 -36.49 -14.94
N ALA A 544 15.52 -37.73 -14.81
CA ALA A 544 16.13 -38.17 -13.57
C ALA A 544 17.49 -37.46 -13.43
N GLU A 545 17.65 -36.65 -12.38
CA GLU A 545 18.97 -36.21 -11.92
C GLU A 545 19.82 -37.39 -11.42
#